data_AF-A0A7W0CS77-F1
#
_entry.id   AF-A0A7W0CS77-F1
#
_cell.length_a   1.000
_cell.length_b   1.000
_cell.length_c   1.000
_cell.angle_alpha   90.00
_cell.angle_beta   90.00
_cell.angle_gamma   90.00
#
_symmetry.space_group_name_H-M   'P 1'
#
loop_
_entity.id
_entity.type
_entity.pdbx_description
1 polymer ?
#
loop_
_entity_poly.entity_id
_entity_poly.type
_entity_poly.pdbx_seq_one_letter_code
_entity_poly.pdbx_strand_id
1 'polypeptide(L)'
;MRISARAFAVTLVTALAFSGAGVYGSPVSAQDDRTLAALQQVVPDIVQEAQTVPPVEIPEGNTQRVFAAATDPGRSLVAVVSDSEIGIGLPEAADAGNQALPGLVTYAAAQPSVSYAHQRTDRIARSLTIIHDASAPTEYRFPISAPPNSELQVEEDDGTVLIYTDDVYLAEIDLPWAKDANGNTVPTSYRVEGMTLVQTVNHAGAAYPVVADPALKLQCEWWKAMCRLIFSRKLTKQIYGVWLVGGVAGAIEALKSVCDKLKGKAKVICKTAYTVAGASAIYKFRDAARQGQCFAVRFQAPGIVWYEVRKKSCMNN
;
A
#
# COMPACT_ATOMS: atom_id res chain seq x y z
N MET A 1 -60.10 40.78 -58.29
CA MET A 1 -59.13 41.88 -58.07
C MET A 1 -58.11 41.39 -57.04
N ARG A 2 -56.89 41.08 -57.50
CA ARG A 2 -55.59 40.96 -56.78
C ARG A 2 -55.48 40.03 -55.54
N ILE A 3 -54.71 38.93 -55.64
CA ILE A 3 -53.35 38.67 -55.07
C ILE A 3 -53.47 37.66 -53.90
N SER A 4 -52.66 36.61 -53.65
CA SER A 4 -51.48 36.00 -54.28
C SER A 4 -51.23 34.63 -53.62
N ALA A 5 -50.64 33.71 -54.38
CA ALA A 5 -50.02 32.47 -53.90
C ALA A 5 -48.86 32.75 -52.92
N ARG A 6 -48.68 31.87 -51.91
CA ARG A 6 -47.42 31.74 -51.17
C ARG A 6 -46.94 30.30 -51.26
N ALA A 7 -45.76 30.17 -51.87
CA ALA A 7 -45.04 28.93 -52.11
C ALA A 7 -44.31 28.44 -50.85
N PHE A 8 -44.28 27.13 -50.69
CA PHE A 8 -43.43 26.40 -49.75
C PHE A 8 -41.97 26.45 -50.23
N ALA A 9 -41.03 26.74 -49.33
CA ALA A 9 -39.60 26.53 -49.53
C ALA A 9 -39.09 25.67 -48.36
N VAL A 10 -38.71 24.43 -48.67
CA VAL A 10 -38.02 23.50 -47.76
C VAL A 10 -36.54 23.57 -48.12
N THR A 11 -35.72 24.05 -47.17
CA THR A 11 -34.26 24.13 -47.33
C THR A 11 -33.62 22.82 -46.87
N LEU A 12 -32.99 22.10 -47.80
CA LEU A 12 -32.16 20.93 -47.53
C LEU A 12 -30.74 21.41 -47.18
N VAL A 13 -30.24 21.12 -45.98
CA VAL A 13 -28.84 21.36 -45.60
C VAL A 13 -28.09 20.03 -45.67
N THR A 14 -27.20 19.90 -46.65
CA THR A 14 -26.28 18.78 -46.81
C THR A 14 -25.03 19.03 -45.96
N ALA A 15 -24.83 18.23 -44.91
CA ALA A 15 -23.61 18.23 -44.11
C ALA A 15 -22.57 17.30 -44.76
N LEU A 16 -21.41 17.87 -45.17
CA LEU A 16 -20.23 17.11 -45.57
C LEU A 16 -19.52 16.56 -44.32
N ALA A 17 -19.36 15.24 -44.23
CA ALA A 17 -18.55 14.59 -43.22
C ALA A 17 -17.07 14.64 -43.64
N PHE A 18 -16.24 15.31 -42.84
CA PHE A 18 -14.78 15.24 -42.91
C PHE A 18 -14.31 14.01 -42.10
N SER A 19 -13.80 12.99 -42.80
CA SER A 19 -13.19 11.82 -42.17
C SER A 19 -11.76 12.17 -41.71
N GLY A 20 -11.63 12.65 -40.48
CA GLY A 20 -10.35 12.71 -39.78
C GLY A 20 -9.99 11.33 -39.25
N ALA A 21 -8.94 10.71 -39.80
CA ALA A 21 -8.35 9.51 -39.21
C ALA A 21 -7.66 9.89 -37.89
N GLY A 22 -8.42 9.85 -36.80
CA GLY A 22 -7.87 9.89 -35.45
C GLY A 22 -7.17 8.56 -35.16
N VAL A 23 -5.96 8.65 -34.62
CA VAL A 23 -5.27 7.50 -33.99
C VAL A 23 -6.17 7.05 -32.84
N TYR A 24 -6.90 5.95 -33.04
CA TYR A 24 -7.76 5.38 -32.02
C TYR A 24 -6.87 4.79 -30.92
N GLY A 25 -6.83 5.45 -29.76
CA GLY A 25 -6.53 4.74 -28.52
C GLY A 25 -7.52 3.59 -28.37
N SER A 26 -7.05 2.40 -28.04
CA SER A 26 -7.92 1.26 -27.76
C SER A 26 -8.98 1.67 -26.73
N PRO A 27 -10.25 1.29 -26.90
CA PRO A 27 -11.28 1.64 -25.93
C PRO A 27 -10.92 1.04 -24.57
N VAL A 28 -10.98 1.85 -23.52
CA VAL A 28 -10.67 1.50 -22.11
C VAL A 28 -11.26 0.14 -21.71
N SER A 29 -12.48 -0.16 -22.17
CA SER A 29 -13.17 -1.45 -21.97
C SER A 29 -12.37 -2.69 -22.39
N ALA A 30 -11.64 -2.65 -23.52
CA ALA A 30 -10.92 -3.82 -24.02
C ALA A 30 -9.63 -4.11 -23.23
N GLN A 31 -9.00 -3.06 -22.69
CA GLN A 31 -7.80 -3.19 -21.85
C GLN A 31 -8.15 -3.68 -20.44
N ASP A 32 -9.30 -3.29 -19.92
CA ASP A 32 -9.80 -3.78 -18.64
C ASP A 32 -10.15 -5.28 -18.69
N ASP A 33 -10.83 -5.71 -19.75
CA ASP A 33 -11.11 -7.13 -19.99
C ASP A 33 -9.82 -7.96 -20.05
N ARG A 34 -8.79 -7.44 -20.74
CA ARG A 34 -7.47 -8.07 -20.82
C ARG A 34 -6.76 -8.14 -19.45
N THR A 35 -6.82 -7.06 -18.67
CA THR A 35 -6.16 -6.98 -17.37
C THR A 35 -6.78 -7.94 -16.36
N LEU A 36 -8.12 -7.95 -16.27
CA LEU A 36 -8.81 -8.89 -15.39
C LEU A 36 -8.56 -10.34 -15.81
N ALA A 37 -8.62 -10.65 -17.12
CA ALA A 37 -8.32 -11.99 -17.63
C ALA A 37 -6.90 -12.46 -17.28
N ALA A 38 -5.90 -11.58 -17.42
CA ALA A 38 -4.52 -11.86 -17.03
C ALA A 38 -4.39 -12.18 -15.53
N LEU A 39 -5.04 -11.39 -14.67
CA LEU A 39 -5.07 -11.64 -13.23
C LEU A 39 -5.76 -12.95 -12.89
N GLN A 40 -6.85 -13.28 -13.58
CA GLN A 40 -7.62 -14.50 -13.36
C GLN A 40 -6.85 -15.75 -13.78
N GLN A 41 -5.99 -15.65 -14.80
CA GLN A 41 -5.09 -16.70 -15.23
C GLN A 41 -3.92 -16.90 -14.25
N VAL A 42 -3.22 -15.83 -13.86
CA VAL A 42 -1.95 -15.92 -13.12
C VAL A 42 -2.14 -15.98 -11.60
N VAL A 43 -3.12 -15.25 -11.08
CA VAL A 43 -3.39 -15.08 -9.64
C VAL A 43 -4.89 -15.21 -9.31
N PRO A 44 -5.52 -16.36 -9.62
CA PRO A 44 -6.96 -16.56 -9.39
C PRO A 44 -7.37 -16.33 -7.93
N ASP A 45 -6.51 -16.68 -6.97
CA ASP A 45 -6.78 -16.49 -5.54
C ASP A 45 -6.95 -15.01 -5.16
N ILE A 46 -6.16 -14.11 -5.76
CA ILE A 46 -6.25 -12.65 -5.55
C ILE A 46 -7.58 -12.12 -6.11
N VAL A 47 -7.98 -12.63 -7.28
CA VAL A 47 -9.26 -12.27 -7.92
C VAL A 47 -10.43 -12.76 -7.07
N GLN A 48 -10.37 -13.99 -6.57
CA GLN A 48 -11.39 -14.57 -5.70
C GLN A 48 -11.52 -13.80 -4.39
N GLU A 49 -10.39 -13.44 -3.76
CA GLU A 49 -10.38 -12.61 -2.56
C GLU A 49 -11.09 -11.26 -2.83
N ALA A 50 -10.76 -10.60 -3.95
CA ALA A 50 -11.35 -9.32 -4.33
C ALA A 50 -12.87 -9.37 -4.61
N GLN A 51 -13.41 -10.52 -4.99
CA GLN A 51 -14.86 -10.71 -5.17
C GLN A 51 -15.63 -10.72 -3.85
N THR A 52 -14.99 -11.22 -2.80
CA THR A 52 -15.62 -11.41 -1.47
C THR A 52 -15.53 -10.17 -0.58
N VAL A 53 -14.86 -9.13 -1.06
CA VAL A 53 -14.72 -7.88 -0.31
C VAL A 53 -16.07 -7.15 -0.27
N PRO A 54 -16.62 -6.85 0.92
CA PRO A 54 -17.87 -6.13 1.01
C PRO A 54 -17.73 -4.73 0.38
N PRO A 55 -18.76 -4.24 -0.35
CA PRO A 55 -18.81 -2.87 -0.82
C PRO A 55 -18.61 -1.92 0.36
N VAL A 56 -17.78 -0.88 0.18
CA VAL A 56 -17.66 0.14 1.23
C VAL A 56 -18.90 1.02 1.14
N GLU A 57 -19.79 0.95 2.13
CA GLU A 57 -20.77 2.03 2.31
C GLU A 57 -19.98 3.32 2.60
N ILE A 58 -20.18 4.35 1.78
CA ILE A 58 -19.70 5.71 2.04
C ILE A 58 -20.73 6.37 2.96
N PRO A 59 -20.48 6.54 4.27
CA PRO A 59 -21.36 7.36 5.07
C PRO A 59 -21.21 8.81 4.58
N GLU A 60 -22.31 9.50 4.32
CA GLU A 60 -22.27 10.95 4.10
C GLU A 60 -21.70 11.63 5.37
N GLY A 61 -20.52 12.24 5.25
CA GLY A 61 -19.80 12.87 6.35
C GLY A 61 -18.28 12.65 6.26
N ASN A 62 -17.50 13.49 6.96
CA ASN A 62 -16.03 13.54 6.91
C ASN A 62 -15.28 12.31 7.48
N THR A 63 -15.91 11.14 7.51
CA THR A 63 -15.29 9.89 7.95
C THR A 63 -15.63 8.77 6.98
N GLN A 64 -14.86 8.70 5.89
CA GLN A 64 -14.71 7.47 5.14
C GLN A 64 -13.24 7.25 4.80
N ARG A 65 -12.61 6.24 5.43
CA ARG A 65 -11.15 6.06 5.44
C ARG A 65 -10.72 4.60 5.53
N VAL A 66 -11.40 3.71 4.82
CA VAL A 66 -10.88 2.36 4.58
C VAL A 66 -10.93 2.13 3.09
N PHE A 67 -9.81 2.46 2.44
CA PHE A 67 -9.50 2.13 1.06
C PHE A 67 -10.62 2.48 0.06
N ALA A 68 -10.91 3.76 -0.13
CA ALA A 68 -11.73 4.18 -1.27
C ALA A 68 -10.96 3.86 -2.56
N ALA A 69 -11.57 3.09 -3.46
CA ALA A 69 -11.12 2.96 -4.83
C ALA A 69 -11.06 4.38 -5.43
N ALA A 70 -9.85 4.90 -5.66
CA ALA A 70 -9.69 6.22 -6.24
C ALA A 70 -10.14 6.18 -7.71
N THR A 71 -11.28 6.79 -8.00
CA THR A 71 -11.72 7.15 -9.36
C THR A 71 -11.30 8.58 -9.76
N ASP A 72 -10.50 9.29 -8.95
CA ASP A 72 -9.96 10.63 -9.23
C ASP A 72 -8.40 10.63 -9.34
N PRO A 73 -7.80 11.52 -10.17
CA PRO A 73 -6.60 11.25 -11.00
C PRO A 73 -5.23 11.26 -10.29
N GLY A 74 -5.17 11.24 -8.95
CA GLY A 74 -3.94 11.25 -8.15
C GLY A 74 -3.46 9.89 -7.58
N ARG A 75 -4.14 8.79 -7.95
CA ARG A 75 -3.71 7.37 -7.97
C ARG A 75 -2.88 6.77 -6.81
N SER A 76 -3.26 7.00 -5.55
CA SER A 76 -2.77 6.18 -4.44
C SER A 76 -3.88 5.36 -3.81
N LEU A 77 -3.63 4.06 -3.59
CA LEU A 77 -4.45 3.20 -2.76
C LEU A 77 -4.09 3.44 -1.30
N VAL A 78 -4.99 4.09 -0.55
CA VAL A 78 -4.73 4.53 0.82
C VAL A 78 -5.28 3.55 1.85
N ALA A 79 -4.40 3.04 2.71
CA ALA A 79 -4.68 2.35 3.95
C ALA A 79 -4.66 3.33 5.13
N VAL A 80 -5.50 3.10 6.16
CA VAL A 80 -5.42 3.87 7.40
C VAL A 80 -4.95 2.99 8.55
N VAL A 81 -3.84 3.40 9.17
CA VAL A 81 -3.20 2.71 10.30
C VAL A 81 -3.15 3.66 11.48
N SER A 82 -3.88 3.34 12.56
CA SER A 82 -3.89 4.15 13.79
C SER A 82 -4.11 5.66 13.52
N ASP A 83 -5.09 5.98 12.67
CA ASP A 83 -5.45 7.33 12.23
C ASP A 83 -4.43 8.04 11.32
N SER A 84 -3.37 7.33 10.90
CA SER A 84 -2.40 7.78 9.89
C SER A 84 -2.73 7.18 8.53
N GLU A 85 -2.69 7.99 7.48
CA GLU A 85 -2.87 7.55 6.10
C GLU A 85 -1.55 7.07 5.52
N ILE A 86 -1.55 5.86 4.96
CA ILE A 86 -0.42 5.29 4.23
C ILE A 86 -0.95 4.84 2.88
N GLY A 87 -0.39 5.33 1.80
CA GLY A 87 -0.79 4.95 0.46
C GLY A 87 0.32 4.25 -0.29
N ILE A 88 -0.08 3.31 -1.14
CA ILE A 88 0.75 2.80 -2.22
C ILE A 88 0.17 3.28 -3.54
N GLY A 89 0.97 4.02 -4.32
CA GLY A 89 0.58 4.51 -5.62
C GLY A 89 1.02 3.59 -6.75
N LEU A 90 0.52 3.88 -7.95
CA LEU A 90 0.90 3.21 -9.19
C LEU A 90 2.13 3.87 -9.84
N PRO A 91 2.91 3.15 -10.65
CA PRO A 91 4.04 3.72 -11.36
C PRO A 91 3.69 4.86 -12.32
N GLU A 92 3.01 4.54 -13.42
CA GLU A 92 2.62 5.52 -14.45
C GLU A 92 1.34 5.07 -15.12
N ALA A 93 0.25 5.13 -14.38
CA ALA A 93 -1.04 4.74 -14.92
C ALA A 93 -1.64 5.95 -15.70
N ALA A 94 -2.18 5.70 -16.90
CA ALA A 94 -2.53 6.73 -17.89
C ALA A 94 -3.97 7.22 -17.77
N ASP A 95 -4.93 6.32 -17.54
CA ASP A 95 -6.38 6.63 -17.55
C ASP A 95 -7.08 6.33 -16.23
N ALA A 96 -8.24 6.94 -15.96
CA ALA A 96 -9.03 6.65 -14.77
C ALA A 96 -9.22 5.13 -14.57
N GLY A 97 -9.23 4.69 -13.30
CA GLY A 97 -9.39 3.28 -12.99
C GLY A 97 -10.79 2.77 -13.32
N ASN A 98 -10.88 1.53 -13.78
CA ASN A 98 -12.14 0.82 -13.95
C ASN A 98 -12.36 -0.16 -12.80
N GLN A 99 -13.53 -0.09 -12.17
CA GLN A 99 -13.91 -0.98 -11.07
C GLN A 99 -14.28 -2.36 -11.62
N ALA A 100 -13.29 -3.25 -11.75
CA ALA A 100 -13.49 -4.60 -12.27
C ALA A 100 -14.25 -5.51 -11.29
N LEU A 101 -13.98 -5.40 -9.98
CA LEU A 101 -14.63 -6.19 -8.90
C LEU A 101 -14.75 -5.33 -7.63
N PRO A 102 -15.59 -5.65 -6.62
CA PRO A 102 -15.74 -4.85 -5.40
C PRO A 102 -14.44 -4.51 -4.65
N GLY A 103 -13.46 -5.41 -4.68
CA GLY A 103 -12.12 -5.23 -4.11
C GLY A 103 -11.01 -5.02 -5.14
N LEU A 104 -11.31 -4.84 -6.43
CA LEU A 104 -10.29 -4.75 -7.50
C LEU A 104 -10.63 -3.63 -8.50
N VAL A 105 -9.66 -2.75 -8.73
CA VAL A 105 -9.70 -1.70 -9.76
C VAL A 105 -8.57 -1.94 -10.75
N THR A 106 -8.83 -1.88 -12.04
CA THR A 106 -7.84 -1.99 -13.12
C THR A 106 -7.52 -0.62 -13.69
N TYR A 107 -6.29 -0.47 -14.20
CA TYR A 107 -5.83 0.79 -14.79
C TYR A 107 -4.99 0.50 -16.03
N ALA A 108 -5.23 1.27 -17.10
CA ALA A 108 -4.33 1.32 -18.24
C ALA A 108 -3.01 2.02 -17.86
N ALA A 109 -1.90 1.53 -18.42
CA ALA A 109 -0.61 2.22 -18.37
C ALA A 109 -0.42 3.06 -19.65
N ALA A 110 0.55 3.99 -19.63
CA ALA A 110 0.91 4.75 -20.83
C ALA A 110 1.45 3.85 -21.95
N GLN A 111 2.07 2.71 -21.60
CA GLN A 111 2.57 1.72 -22.54
C GLN A 111 1.62 0.50 -22.58
N PRO A 112 1.22 0.00 -23.77
CA PRO A 112 0.24 -1.07 -23.89
C PRO A 112 0.74 -2.46 -23.46
N SER A 113 2.06 -2.62 -23.32
CA SER A 113 2.73 -3.82 -22.82
C SER A 113 2.59 -4.01 -21.31
N VAL A 114 2.03 -3.02 -20.60
CA VAL A 114 1.78 -3.07 -19.15
C VAL A 114 0.37 -2.61 -18.83
N SER A 115 -0.22 -3.18 -17.79
CA SER A 115 -1.35 -2.58 -17.08
C SER A 115 -1.18 -2.75 -15.58
N TYR A 116 -2.04 -2.10 -14.80
CA TYR A 116 -1.97 -2.14 -13.35
C TYR A 116 -3.32 -2.53 -12.75
N ALA A 117 -3.29 -3.01 -11.52
CA ALA A 117 -4.48 -3.18 -10.72
C ALA A 117 -4.24 -2.87 -9.25
N HIS A 118 -5.24 -2.28 -8.60
CA HIS A 118 -5.27 -2.18 -7.15
C HIS A 118 -6.24 -3.21 -6.61
N GLN A 119 -5.71 -4.09 -5.76
CA GLN A 119 -6.51 -4.98 -4.94
C GLN A 119 -6.55 -4.45 -3.52
N ARG A 120 -7.73 -4.50 -2.93
CA ARG A 120 -8.02 -4.02 -1.59
C ARG A 120 -8.72 -5.11 -0.82
N THR A 121 -8.27 -5.32 0.41
CA THR A 121 -8.99 -6.12 1.40
C THR A 121 -9.18 -5.30 2.67
N ASP A 122 -9.59 -5.94 3.76
CA ASP A 122 -9.61 -5.34 5.09
C ASP A 122 -8.20 -5.08 5.66
N ARG A 123 -7.15 -5.73 5.12
CA ARG A 123 -5.78 -5.71 5.67
C ARG A 123 -4.68 -5.45 4.65
N ILE A 124 -4.98 -5.61 3.37
CA ILE A 124 -4.00 -5.56 2.29
C ILE A 124 -4.40 -4.45 1.32
N ALA A 125 -3.46 -3.55 1.05
CA ALA A 125 -3.47 -2.71 -0.13
C ALA A 125 -2.40 -3.25 -1.08
N ARG A 126 -2.81 -3.79 -2.23
CA ARG A 126 -1.88 -4.38 -3.19
C ARG A 126 -1.93 -3.62 -4.50
N SER A 127 -0.75 -3.28 -5.00
CA SER A 127 -0.54 -2.66 -6.30
C SER A 127 0.11 -3.68 -7.22
N LEU A 128 -0.67 -4.18 -8.17
CA LEU A 128 -0.27 -5.22 -9.11
C LEU A 128 0.21 -4.57 -10.40
N THR A 129 1.32 -5.08 -10.91
CA THR A 129 1.79 -4.83 -12.28
C THR A 129 1.55 -6.06 -13.12
N ILE A 130 0.90 -5.86 -14.27
CA ILE A 130 0.61 -6.91 -15.24
C ILE A 130 1.46 -6.62 -16.48
N ILE A 131 2.43 -7.48 -16.71
CA ILE A 131 3.39 -7.43 -17.82
C ILE A 131 2.84 -8.33 -18.93
N HIS A 132 2.46 -7.74 -20.06
CA HIS A 132 1.73 -8.45 -21.11
C HIS A 132 2.63 -9.12 -22.14
N ASP A 133 3.85 -8.63 -22.32
CA ASP A 133 4.79 -9.13 -23.32
C ASP A 133 6.23 -8.66 -23.03
N ALA A 134 7.18 -9.14 -23.84
CA ALA A 134 8.60 -8.90 -23.68
C ALA A 134 9.06 -7.46 -23.98
N SER A 135 8.20 -6.60 -24.52
CA SER A 135 8.53 -5.18 -24.75
C SER A 135 8.32 -4.31 -23.51
N ALA A 136 7.71 -4.86 -22.45
CA ALA A 136 7.49 -4.14 -21.20
C ALA A 136 8.81 -3.79 -20.47
N PRO A 137 8.83 -2.68 -19.72
CA PRO A 137 9.95 -2.34 -18.83
C PRO A 137 10.18 -3.40 -17.76
N THR A 138 11.39 -3.45 -17.19
CA THR A 138 11.71 -4.35 -16.08
C THR A 138 11.66 -3.66 -14.71
N GLU A 139 11.60 -2.33 -14.66
CA GLU A 139 11.51 -1.55 -13.41
C GLU A 139 10.16 -0.83 -13.28
N TYR A 140 9.55 -0.95 -12.09
CA TYR A 140 8.28 -0.33 -11.74
C TYR A 140 8.42 0.44 -10.42
N ARG A 141 7.94 1.69 -10.40
CA ARG A 141 8.19 2.64 -9.30
C ARG A 141 6.90 2.96 -8.57
N PHE A 142 6.71 2.48 -7.35
CA PHE A 142 5.50 2.71 -6.57
C PHE A 142 5.75 3.84 -5.57
N PRO A 143 5.15 5.04 -5.76
CA PRO A 143 5.26 6.11 -4.77
C PRO A 143 4.51 5.72 -3.50
N ILE A 144 5.14 5.90 -2.34
CA ILE A 144 4.54 5.63 -1.03
C ILE A 144 4.20 6.97 -0.39
N SER A 145 2.91 7.17 -0.07
CA SER A 145 2.48 8.28 0.78
C SER A 145 2.42 7.82 2.22
N ALA A 146 2.95 8.61 3.14
CA ALA A 146 2.95 8.33 4.57
C ALA A 146 3.04 9.66 5.33
N PRO A 147 2.87 9.68 6.67
CA PRO A 147 3.02 10.90 7.46
C PRO A 147 4.38 11.61 7.26
N PRO A 148 4.49 12.90 7.62
CA PRO A 148 5.79 13.56 7.66
C PRO A 148 6.80 12.79 8.52
N ASN A 149 8.08 12.84 8.14
CA ASN A 149 9.19 12.09 8.76
C ASN A 149 9.06 10.57 8.64
N SER A 150 8.29 10.06 7.68
CA SER A 150 8.33 8.64 7.34
C SER A 150 9.59 8.26 6.57
N GLU A 151 10.05 7.03 6.79
CA GLU A 151 11.20 6.43 6.12
C GLU A 151 10.88 5.00 5.68
N LEU A 152 11.42 4.58 4.53
CA LEU A 152 11.35 3.22 4.01
C LEU A 152 12.69 2.52 4.17
N GLN A 153 12.68 1.26 4.60
CA GLN A 153 13.88 0.43 4.70
C GLN A 153 13.63 -0.98 4.20
N VAL A 154 14.48 -1.46 3.29
CA VAL A 154 14.51 -2.87 2.90
C VAL A 154 15.18 -3.71 4.00
N GLU A 155 14.53 -4.76 4.47
CA GLU A 155 15.13 -5.75 5.36
C GLU A 155 16.08 -6.65 4.56
N GLU A 156 17.33 -6.73 5.01
CA GLU A 156 18.38 -7.54 4.38
C GLU A 156 18.08 -9.05 4.42
N ASP A 157 17.32 -9.51 5.42
CA ASP A 157 17.05 -10.93 5.65
C ASP A 157 16.09 -11.54 4.60
N ASP A 158 15.03 -10.81 4.20
CA ASP A 158 13.98 -11.35 3.33
C ASP A 158 13.45 -10.39 2.26
N GLY A 159 13.97 -9.16 2.18
CA GLY A 159 13.59 -8.18 1.15
C GLY A 159 12.25 -7.49 1.38
N THR A 160 11.58 -7.72 2.53
CA THR A 160 10.43 -6.90 2.94
C THR A 160 10.82 -5.43 3.10
N VAL A 161 9.88 -4.51 2.92
CA VAL A 161 10.13 -3.07 3.12
C VAL A 161 9.36 -2.57 4.32
N LEU A 162 10.06 -2.10 5.34
CA LEU A 162 9.47 -1.54 6.54
C LEU A 162 9.25 -0.04 6.37
N ILE A 163 8.12 0.44 6.88
CA ILE A 163 7.75 1.85 6.90
C ILE A 163 7.78 2.31 8.35
N TYR A 164 8.65 3.27 8.65
CA TYR A 164 8.75 3.89 9.97
C TYR A 164 8.26 5.34 9.91
N THR A 165 7.88 5.91 11.04
CA THR A 165 7.63 7.34 11.23
C THR A 165 8.12 7.73 12.61
N ASP A 166 8.99 8.74 12.68
CA ASP A 166 9.63 9.16 13.95
C ASP A 166 10.23 7.97 14.72
N ASP A 167 10.95 7.10 14.02
CA ASP A 167 11.59 5.87 14.56
C ASP A 167 10.62 4.80 15.12
N VAL A 168 9.32 4.91 14.84
CA VAL A 168 8.30 3.92 15.21
C VAL A 168 7.77 3.22 13.97
N TYR A 169 7.75 1.88 14.02
CA TYR A 169 7.25 1.06 12.92
C TYR A 169 5.77 1.37 12.68
N LEU A 170 5.40 1.56 11.42
CA LEU A 170 4.05 1.92 11.01
C LEU A 170 3.39 0.81 10.17
N ALA A 171 4.05 0.34 9.10
CA ALA A 171 3.54 -0.69 8.20
C ALA A 171 4.70 -1.43 7.51
N GLU A 172 4.40 -2.50 6.78
CA GLU A 172 5.37 -3.17 5.91
C GLU A 172 4.76 -3.46 4.55
N ILE A 173 5.64 -3.54 3.56
CA ILE A 173 5.38 -4.12 2.26
C ILE A 173 5.99 -5.52 2.29
N ASP A 174 5.19 -6.51 1.94
CA ASP A 174 5.61 -7.92 1.83
C ASP A 174 6.85 -8.08 0.94
N LEU A 175 7.53 -9.22 1.06
CA LEU A 175 8.63 -9.58 0.15
C LEU A 175 8.17 -9.56 -1.33
N PRO A 176 9.06 -9.22 -2.28
CA PRO A 176 8.70 -9.14 -3.68
C PRO A 176 8.39 -10.52 -4.23
N TRP A 177 7.30 -10.64 -5.00
CA TRP A 177 7.07 -11.81 -5.84
C TRP A 177 6.56 -11.44 -7.23
N ALA A 178 6.82 -12.32 -8.19
CA ALA A 178 6.27 -12.27 -9.52
C ALA A 178 5.97 -13.70 -10.02
N LYS A 179 4.91 -13.87 -10.79
CA LYS A 179 4.48 -15.15 -11.38
C LYS A 179 4.16 -14.99 -12.86
N ASP A 180 4.52 -16.00 -13.65
CA ASP A 180 4.23 -16.06 -15.07
C ASP A 180 2.87 -16.75 -15.38
N ALA A 181 2.50 -16.80 -16.65
CA ALA A 181 1.25 -17.38 -17.15
C ALA A 181 1.04 -18.87 -16.81
N ASN A 182 2.12 -19.58 -16.49
CA ASN A 182 2.13 -20.99 -16.10
C ASN A 182 2.20 -21.15 -14.56
N GLY A 183 2.22 -20.05 -13.82
CA GLY A 183 2.36 -20.03 -12.36
C GLY A 183 3.79 -20.17 -11.86
N ASN A 184 4.80 -20.12 -12.73
CA ASN A 184 6.20 -20.19 -12.33
C ASN A 184 6.65 -18.88 -11.68
N THR A 185 7.53 -18.98 -10.68
CA THR A 185 8.15 -17.80 -10.07
C THR A 185 9.07 -17.09 -11.07
N VAL A 186 8.93 -15.78 -11.17
CA VAL A 186 9.80 -14.90 -11.94
C VAL A 186 10.72 -14.14 -10.96
N PRO A 187 12.05 -14.07 -11.19
CA PRO A 187 12.95 -13.36 -10.28
C PRO A 187 12.59 -11.87 -10.16
N THR A 188 12.49 -11.38 -8.94
CA THR A 188 12.14 -9.99 -8.64
C THR A 188 12.83 -9.51 -7.35
N SER A 189 13.03 -8.20 -7.22
CA SER A 189 13.66 -7.58 -6.05
C SER A 189 13.16 -6.15 -5.82
N TYR A 190 13.25 -5.68 -4.57
CA TYR A 190 12.98 -4.29 -4.21
C TYR A 190 14.22 -3.48 -3.94
N ARG A 191 14.09 -2.19 -4.18
CA ARG A 191 15.01 -1.13 -3.80
C ARG A 191 14.20 0.08 -3.36
N VAL A 192 14.74 0.87 -2.45
CA VAL A 192 14.10 2.12 -1.98
C VAL A 192 14.85 3.33 -2.53
N GLU A 193 14.08 4.33 -2.98
CA GLU A 193 14.53 5.65 -3.41
C GLU A 193 13.72 6.72 -2.67
N GLY A 194 14.20 7.15 -1.50
CA GLY A 194 13.43 8.04 -0.63
C GLY A 194 12.10 7.41 -0.22
N MET A 195 10.98 7.99 -0.68
CA MET A 195 9.62 7.47 -0.46
C MET A 195 9.06 6.70 -1.67
N THR A 196 9.93 6.26 -2.58
CA THR A 196 9.54 5.45 -3.74
C THR A 196 10.08 4.03 -3.59
N LEU A 197 9.19 3.05 -3.66
CA LEU A 197 9.56 1.64 -3.80
C LEU A 197 9.81 1.34 -5.27
N VAL A 198 10.98 0.82 -5.62
CA VAL A 198 11.29 0.36 -6.97
C VAL A 198 11.33 -1.17 -6.96
N GLN A 199 10.48 -1.80 -7.76
CA GLN A 199 10.54 -3.23 -8.02
C GLN A 199 11.18 -3.50 -9.37
N THR A 200 12.18 -4.38 -9.39
CA THR A 200 12.75 -4.92 -10.64
C THR A 200 12.24 -6.32 -10.88
N VAL A 201 11.64 -6.59 -12.04
CA VAL A 201 11.13 -7.91 -12.45
C VAL A 201 11.94 -8.40 -13.65
N ASN A 202 12.67 -9.51 -13.50
CA ASN A 202 13.46 -10.11 -14.59
C ASN A 202 12.60 -11.12 -15.37
N HIS A 203 11.72 -10.62 -16.22
CA HIS A 203 10.73 -11.41 -16.96
C HIS A 203 11.20 -11.90 -18.34
N ALA A 204 12.48 -11.75 -18.68
CA ALA A 204 13.02 -12.27 -19.94
C ALA A 204 12.89 -13.81 -19.99
N GLY A 205 12.24 -14.32 -21.02
CA GLY A 205 11.99 -15.77 -21.19
C GLY A 205 10.83 -16.34 -20.38
N ALA A 206 10.10 -15.52 -19.61
CA ALA A 206 8.88 -15.95 -18.92
C ALA A 206 7.70 -16.11 -19.89
N ALA A 207 6.69 -16.90 -19.49
CA ALA A 207 5.43 -16.99 -20.21
C ALA A 207 4.51 -15.81 -19.83
N TYR A 208 4.02 -15.07 -20.82
CA TYR A 208 3.18 -13.90 -20.57
C TYR A 208 1.68 -14.25 -20.49
N PRO A 209 0.89 -13.56 -19.65
CA PRO A 209 1.30 -12.40 -18.84
C PRO A 209 2.10 -12.79 -17.58
N VAL A 210 2.93 -11.87 -17.11
CA VAL A 210 3.58 -11.94 -15.79
C VAL A 210 2.89 -10.95 -14.85
N VAL A 211 2.58 -11.38 -13.64
CA VAL A 211 1.98 -10.53 -12.59
C VAL A 211 2.97 -10.39 -11.44
N ALA A 212 3.22 -9.15 -11.01
CA ALA A 212 4.10 -8.82 -9.89
C ALA A 212 3.39 -7.91 -8.88
N ASP A 213 3.73 -8.04 -7.59
CA ASP A 213 3.23 -7.18 -6.52
C ASP A 213 4.24 -6.14 -6.08
N PRO A 214 3.78 -5.04 -5.47
CA PRO A 214 3.86 -4.99 -4.00
C PRO A 214 2.54 -5.05 -3.23
N ALA A 215 2.57 -5.63 -2.03
CA ALA A 215 1.46 -5.67 -1.08
C ALA A 215 1.79 -4.96 0.24
N LEU A 216 1.15 -3.83 0.49
CA LEU A 216 1.17 -3.11 1.76
C LEU A 216 0.27 -3.82 2.77
N LYS A 217 0.85 -4.30 3.87
CA LYS A 217 0.13 -4.98 4.96
C LYS A 217 0.06 -4.15 6.22
N LEU A 218 -1.11 -4.20 6.85
CA LEU A 218 -1.35 -3.56 8.14
C LEU A 218 -1.05 -4.51 9.31
N GLN A 219 -0.38 -4.01 10.35
CA GLN A 219 0.01 -4.82 11.52
C GLN A 219 -1.12 -5.13 12.53
N CYS A 220 -2.33 -4.60 12.32
CA CYS A 220 -3.45 -4.82 13.23
C CYS A 220 -4.33 -5.97 12.73
N GLU A 221 -4.15 -7.18 13.28
CA GLU A 221 -5.08 -8.30 13.08
C GLU A 221 -6.35 -8.06 13.92
N TRP A 222 -7.29 -7.28 13.38
CA TRP A 222 -8.51 -6.84 14.08
C TRP A 222 -9.41 -7.98 14.56
N TRP A 223 -9.45 -9.13 13.87
CA TRP A 223 -10.21 -10.31 14.31
C TRP A 223 -9.60 -11.06 15.51
N LYS A 224 -8.32 -10.86 15.81
CA LYS A 224 -7.64 -11.40 17.01
C LYS A 224 -7.42 -10.35 18.10
N ALA A 225 -7.80 -9.10 17.84
CA ALA A 225 -7.49 -7.95 18.68
C ALA A 225 -5.99 -7.76 18.99
N MET A 226 -5.09 -8.37 18.22
CA MET A 226 -3.64 -8.34 18.44
C MET A 226 -3.00 -7.23 17.62
N CYS A 227 -2.58 -6.15 18.28
CA CYS A 227 -1.78 -5.08 17.70
C CYS A 227 -0.33 -5.19 18.18
N ARG A 228 0.62 -4.75 17.35
CA ARG A 228 2.03 -4.61 17.74
C ARG A 228 2.47 -3.17 17.52
N LEU A 229 3.27 -2.67 18.45
CA LEU A 229 3.99 -1.41 18.35
C LEU A 229 5.48 -1.74 18.44
N ILE A 230 6.23 -1.52 17.36
CA ILE A 230 7.66 -1.87 17.26
C ILE A 230 8.48 -0.58 17.25
N PHE A 231 9.46 -0.51 18.14
CA PHE A 231 10.41 0.60 18.27
C PHE A 231 11.66 0.26 17.47
N SER A 232 12.18 1.17 16.64
CA SER A 232 13.40 0.93 15.86
C SER A 232 14.62 0.65 16.74
N ARG A 233 15.72 0.14 16.16
CA ARG A 233 16.97 -0.07 16.90
C ARG A 233 17.52 1.26 17.43
N LYS A 234 17.54 2.31 16.60
CA LYS A 234 17.91 3.66 17.02
C LYS A 234 17.11 4.14 18.22
N LEU A 235 15.79 4.05 18.19
CA LEU A 235 14.94 4.48 19.30
C LEU A 235 15.16 3.63 20.57
N THR A 236 15.28 2.32 20.39
CA THR A 236 15.57 1.37 21.47
C THR A 236 16.92 1.70 22.13
N LYS A 237 17.96 2.03 21.35
CA LYS A 237 19.28 2.46 21.84
C LYS A 237 19.22 3.83 22.51
N GLN A 238 18.45 4.78 21.98
CA GLN A 238 18.28 6.11 22.59
C GLN A 238 17.67 6.00 24.00
N ILE A 239 16.59 5.22 24.15
CA ILE A 239 15.97 4.97 25.46
C ILE A 239 16.96 4.27 26.40
N TYR A 240 17.76 3.32 25.90
CA TYR A 240 18.82 2.68 26.68
C TYR A 240 19.94 3.66 27.10
N GLY A 241 20.31 4.61 26.25
CA GLY A 241 21.26 5.67 26.59
C GLY A 241 20.80 6.50 27.79
N VAL A 242 19.50 6.86 27.84
CA VAL A 242 18.92 7.55 29.00
C VAL A 242 18.92 6.65 30.25
N TRP A 243 18.66 5.35 30.09
CA TRP A 243 18.74 4.39 31.19
C TRP A 243 20.14 4.33 31.84
N LEU A 244 21.21 4.43 31.04
CA LEU A 244 22.59 4.39 31.56
C LEU A 244 22.92 5.55 32.51
N VAL A 245 22.25 6.70 32.35
CA VAL A 245 22.50 7.91 33.15
C VAL A 245 21.44 8.07 34.26
N GLY A 246 20.16 7.93 33.91
CA GLY A 246 19.02 8.19 34.80
C GLY A 246 18.38 6.92 35.40
N GLY A 247 18.96 5.74 35.15
CA GLY A 247 18.41 4.46 35.58
C GLY A 247 17.01 4.18 35.03
N VAL A 248 16.24 3.38 35.75
CA VAL A 248 14.88 3.00 35.36
C VAL A 248 13.96 4.23 35.25
N ALA A 249 14.09 5.21 36.15
CA ALA A 249 13.28 6.42 36.13
C ALA A 249 13.51 7.26 34.86
N GLY A 250 14.77 7.48 34.47
CA GLY A 250 15.10 8.20 33.25
C GLY A 250 14.56 7.50 31.99
N ALA A 251 14.70 6.17 31.92
CA ALA A 251 14.19 5.39 30.80
C ALA A 251 12.65 5.43 30.68
N ILE A 252 11.94 5.45 31.81
CA ILE A 252 10.48 5.61 31.84
C ILE A 252 10.07 6.98 31.27
N GLU A 253 10.73 8.06 31.68
CA GLU A 253 10.43 9.40 31.17
C GLU A 253 10.75 9.53 29.68
N ALA A 254 11.86 8.92 29.21
CA ALA A 254 12.18 8.86 27.79
C ALA A 254 11.10 8.11 27.00
N LEU A 255 10.68 6.92 27.47
CA LEU A 255 9.62 6.14 26.85
C LEU A 255 8.28 6.89 26.84
N LYS A 256 7.94 7.57 27.94
CA LYS A 256 6.74 8.39 28.03
C LYS A 256 6.76 9.54 27.02
N SER A 257 7.88 10.23 26.89
CA SER A 257 8.07 11.29 25.88
C SER A 257 7.84 10.77 24.45
N VAL A 258 8.36 9.58 24.15
CA VAL A 258 8.13 8.89 22.87
C VAL A 258 6.64 8.56 22.69
N CYS A 259 6.01 7.93 23.70
CA CYS A 259 4.59 7.61 23.66
C CYS A 259 3.71 8.86 23.52
N ASP A 260 4.11 10.01 24.06
CA ASP A 260 3.34 11.26 23.99
C ASP A 260 3.30 11.87 22.58
N LYS A 261 4.36 11.64 21.78
CA LYS A 261 4.46 12.06 20.38
C LYS A 261 3.62 11.20 19.44
N LEU A 262 3.33 9.95 19.83
CA LEU A 262 2.43 9.08 19.06
C LEU A 262 1.01 9.67 19.00
N LYS A 263 0.26 9.26 17.97
CA LYS A 263 -1.13 9.66 17.75
C LYS A 263 -2.07 8.44 17.81
N GLY A 264 -3.36 8.72 17.95
CA GLY A 264 -4.41 7.71 17.84
C GLY A 264 -4.26 6.52 18.80
N LYS A 265 -4.61 5.33 18.30
CA LYS A 265 -4.54 4.08 19.06
C LYS A 265 -3.11 3.69 19.47
N ALA A 266 -2.09 4.07 18.68
CA ALA A 266 -0.69 3.80 19.00
C ALA A 266 -0.27 4.50 20.31
N LYS A 267 -0.68 5.76 20.52
CA LYS A 267 -0.48 6.49 21.78
C LYS A 267 -1.10 5.76 22.97
N VAL A 268 -2.36 5.34 22.82
CA VAL A 268 -3.11 4.64 23.87
C VAL A 268 -2.42 3.31 24.24
N ILE A 269 -2.03 2.53 23.24
CA ILE A 269 -1.32 1.25 23.43
C ILE A 269 0.03 1.48 24.12
N CYS A 270 0.83 2.42 23.64
CA CYS A 270 2.15 2.75 24.21
C CYS A 270 2.04 3.16 25.68
N LYS A 271 1.09 4.06 25.99
CA LYS A 271 0.83 4.53 27.35
C LYS A 271 0.36 3.42 28.28
N THR A 272 -0.56 2.60 27.80
CA THR A 272 -1.09 1.47 28.57
C THR A 272 0.02 0.48 28.87
N ALA A 273 0.87 0.18 27.88
CA ALA A 273 1.95 -0.78 28.05
C ALA A 273 2.94 -0.38 29.13
N TYR A 274 3.53 0.82 29.07
CA TYR A 274 4.50 1.20 30.09
C TYR A 274 3.85 1.38 31.48
N THR A 275 2.58 1.79 31.55
CA THR A 275 1.85 1.92 32.83
C THR A 275 1.60 0.56 33.48
N VAL A 276 1.21 -0.45 32.69
CA VAL A 276 0.92 -1.81 33.17
C VAL A 276 2.20 -2.56 33.56
N ALA A 277 3.30 -2.37 32.85
CA ALA A 277 4.53 -3.14 33.08
C ALA A 277 5.58 -2.50 33.96
N GLY A 278 5.53 -1.18 34.14
CA GLY A 278 6.52 -0.44 34.92
C GLY A 278 7.95 -0.78 34.52
N ALA A 279 8.79 -1.13 35.51
CA ALA A 279 10.21 -1.43 35.30
C ALA A 279 10.48 -2.66 34.40
N SER A 280 9.54 -3.61 34.27
CA SER A 280 9.75 -4.84 33.50
C SER A 280 9.87 -4.60 31.99
N ALA A 281 9.15 -3.59 31.46
CA ALA A 281 9.31 -3.14 30.08
C ALA A 281 10.72 -2.57 29.85
N ILE A 282 11.22 -1.78 30.81
CA ILE A 282 12.55 -1.14 30.72
C ILE A 282 13.68 -2.16 30.72
N TYR A 283 13.58 -3.23 31.52
CA TYR A 283 14.59 -4.30 31.46
C TYR A 283 14.63 -5.01 30.10
N LYS A 284 13.48 -5.20 29.46
CA LYS A 284 13.42 -5.75 28.10
C LYS A 284 13.90 -4.77 27.03
N PHE A 285 13.66 -3.47 27.21
CA PHE A 285 14.30 -2.43 26.37
C PHE A 285 15.83 -2.51 26.45
N ARG A 286 16.38 -2.63 27.66
CA ARG A 286 17.83 -2.84 27.86
C ARG A 286 18.31 -4.09 27.15
N ASP A 287 17.60 -5.21 27.31
CA ASP A 287 18.01 -6.48 26.72
C ASP A 287 17.97 -6.42 25.19
N ALA A 288 16.94 -5.78 24.61
CA ALA A 288 16.85 -5.48 23.19
C ALA A 288 18.01 -4.61 22.70
N ALA A 289 18.30 -3.51 23.40
CA ALA A 289 19.40 -2.60 23.05
C ALA A 289 20.77 -3.30 23.09
N ARG A 290 21.02 -4.13 24.11
CA ARG A 290 22.27 -4.91 24.25
C ARG A 290 22.44 -5.93 23.13
N GLN A 291 21.33 -6.48 22.62
CA GLN A 291 21.33 -7.43 21.51
C GLN A 291 21.32 -6.74 20.13
N GLY A 292 21.27 -5.41 20.09
CA GLY A 292 21.11 -4.66 18.83
C GLY A 292 19.78 -4.96 18.14
N GLN A 293 18.74 -5.29 18.91
CA GLN A 293 17.43 -5.72 18.45
C GLN A 293 16.36 -4.68 18.79
N CYS A 294 15.20 -4.79 18.15
CA CYS A 294 14.07 -3.91 18.37
C CYS A 294 13.25 -4.38 19.57
N PHE A 295 12.62 -3.42 20.24
CA PHE A 295 11.63 -3.71 21.25
C PHE A 295 10.23 -3.64 20.66
N ALA A 296 9.41 -4.65 20.92
CA ALA A 296 8.02 -4.67 20.51
C ALA A 296 7.08 -4.80 21.71
N VAL A 297 6.04 -3.97 21.71
CA VAL A 297 4.90 -4.07 22.60
C VAL A 297 3.79 -4.79 21.85
N ARG A 298 3.34 -5.92 22.38
CA ARG A 298 2.13 -6.59 21.91
C ARG A 298 0.97 -6.21 22.80
N PHE A 299 -0.16 -5.94 22.17
CA PHE A 299 -1.41 -5.63 22.84
C PHE A 299 -2.49 -6.53 22.29
N GLN A 300 -3.21 -7.22 23.16
CA GLN A 300 -4.45 -7.92 22.85
C GLN A 300 -5.60 -7.30 23.64
N ALA A 301 -6.66 -6.87 22.97
CA ALA A 301 -7.84 -6.38 23.66
C ALA A 301 -8.58 -7.54 24.37
N PRO A 302 -9.11 -7.36 25.60
CA PRO A 302 -9.09 -6.15 26.41
C PRO A 302 -7.91 -6.13 27.42
N GLY A 303 -6.77 -5.55 27.03
CA GLY A 303 -5.74 -5.11 27.98
C GLY A 303 -4.58 -6.08 28.26
N ILE A 304 -4.44 -7.19 27.54
CA ILE A 304 -3.28 -8.06 27.69
C ILE A 304 -2.09 -7.40 26.98
N VAL A 305 -1.04 -7.12 27.74
CA VAL A 305 0.21 -6.54 27.21
C VAL A 305 1.38 -7.46 27.52
N TRP A 306 2.22 -7.69 26.52
CA TRP A 306 3.52 -8.33 26.72
C TRP A 306 4.56 -7.75 25.78
N TYR A 307 5.80 -8.16 26.03
CA TYR A 307 6.99 -7.54 25.45
C TYR A 307 7.86 -8.58 24.77
N GLU A 308 8.36 -8.24 23.61
CA GLU A 308 9.17 -9.11 22.76
C GLU A 308 10.43 -8.36 22.32
N VAL A 309 11.56 -9.07 22.32
CA VAL A 309 12.79 -8.62 21.68
C VAL A 309 12.81 -9.21 20.27
N ARG A 310 13.02 -8.36 19.26
CA ARG A 310 12.80 -8.69 17.85
C ARG A 310 14.07 -8.54 17.03
N LYS A 311 14.42 -9.61 16.31
CA LYS A 311 15.41 -9.55 15.23
C LYS A 311 14.80 -9.10 13.90
N LYS A 312 13.58 -9.54 13.59
CA LYS A 312 12.85 -9.25 12.33
C LYS A 312 11.91 -8.05 12.44
N SER A 313 11.67 -7.40 11.30
CA SER A 313 10.88 -6.16 11.18
C SER A 313 11.56 -5.06 11.98
N CYS A 314 12.89 -4.99 11.91
CA CYS A 314 13.70 -4.25 12.84
C CYS A 314 14.78 -3.42 12.13
N MET A 315 14.41 -2.17 11.85
CA MET A 315 15.22 -1.19 11.12
C MET A 315 16.64 -1.07 11.67
N ASN A 316 17.64 -1.24 10.79
CA ASN A 316 19.07 -1.37 11.13
C ASN A 316 19.71 -0.06 11.59
N ASN A 317 19.13 1.10 11.22
CA ASN A 317 19.72 2.42 11.48
C ASN A 317 19.67 2.84 12.96
#